data_AF-A0A7C6ZXL3-F1
#
_entry.id   AF-A0A7C6ZXL3-F1
#
_cell.length_a   1.000
_cell.length_b   1.000
_cell.length_c   1.000
_cell.angle_alpha   90.00
_cell.angle_beta   90.00
_cell.angle_gamma   90.00
#
_symmetry.space_group_name_H-M   'P 1'
#
loop_
_entity.id
_entity.type
_entity.pdbx_description
1 polymer ?
#
loop_
_entity_poly.entity_id
_entity_poly.type
_entity_poly.pdbx_seq_one_letter_code
_entity_poly.pdbx_strand_id
1 'polypeptide(L)'
;YGVVPCTLMSMMSDGLLPSACETDIAGTVAMMALANASGKPSAIVDWNNNYGDDPDKAIIFHCSNLPKSIFVEESDVKAAGGLIRADDIAVMDFQEIIAGTVGKDNTFGTVVGRVKADPFTYLRVSTDDLNGRIVAYVGEGTLTNDPIKTFGGYGVVHVPKLQKLLNYICENGFEHHVAMNLSQVAPAVHEALNKYMGWSTYWHEA
;
A
#
# COMPACT_ATOMS: atom_id res chain seq x y z
N TYR A 1 10.35 -5.62 -24.27
CA TYR A 1 9.33 -6.54 -23.72
C TYR A 1 10.05 -7.76 -23.17
N GLY A 2 9.62 -8.32 -22.04
CA GLY A 2 10.27 -9.45 -21.36
C GLY A 2 10.67 -9.19 -19.89
N VAL A 3 10.43 -7.99 -19.38
CA VAL A 3 10.57 -7.64 -17.96
C VAL A 3 9.40 -6.75 -17.53
N VAL A 4 9.02 -6.82 -16.26
CA VAL A 4 8.04 -5.89 -15.66
C VAL A 4 8.75 -4.62 -15.19
N PRO A 5 8.09 -3.45 -15.21
CA PRO A 5 8.71 -2.17 -14.85
C PRO A 5 8.88 -1.96 -13.34
N CYS A 6 8.53 -2.95 -12.52
CA CYS A 6 8.35 -2.82 -11.08
C CYS A 6 9.59 -2.28 -10.33
N THR A 7 10.81 -2.74 -10.64
CA THR A 7 12.03 -2.18 -10.02
C THR A 7 12.19 -0.68 -10.31
N LEU A 8 11.93 -0.23 -11.53
CA LEU A 8 12.05 1.20 -11.87
C LEU A 8 10.99 2.02 -11.13
N MET A 9 9.75 1.53 -11.10
CA MET A 9 8.65 2.16 -10.36
C MET A 9 8.92 2.21 -8.85
N SER A 10 9.56 1.18 -8.30
CA SER A 10 10.03 1.12 -6.92
C SER A 10 11.05 2.22 -6.63
N MET A 11 12.11 2.33 -7.44
CA MET A 11 13.13 3.38 -7.28
C MET A 11 12.56 4.79 -7.48
N MET A 12 11.62 4.98 -8.41
CA MET A 12 10.94 6.26 -8.61
C MET A 12 10.15 6.65 -7.37
N SER A 13 9.32 5.74 -6.85
CA SER A 13 8.50 6.02 -5.67
C SER A 13 9.37 6.27 -4.43
N ASP A 14 10.49 5.56 -4.31
CA ASP A 14 11.52 5.77 -3.28
C ASP A 14 12.15 7.17 -3.37
N GLY A 15 12.34 7.68 -4.60
CA GLY A 15 12.79 9.04 -4.88
C GLY A 15 11.70 10.11 -4.83
N LEU A 16 10.56 9.84 -4.17
CA LEU A 16 9.39 10.73 -4.07
C LEU A 16 8.74 11.07 -5.42
N LEU A 17 8.82 10.16 -6.40
CA LEU A 17 8.10 10.19 -7.66
C LEU A 17 7.11 9.01 -7.70
N PRO A 18 5.93 9.13 -7.07
CA PRO A 18 4.97 8.04 -7.00
C PRO A 18 4.62 7.42 -8.34
N SER A 19 4.61 6.09 -8.38
CA SER A 19 4.30 5.32 -9.57
C SER A 19 3.39 4.14 -9.22
N ALA A 20 2.08 4.30 -9.43
CA ALA A 20 1.11 3.23 -9.16
C ALA A 20 1.08 2.18 -10.28
N CYS A 21 0.76 0.94 -9.92
CA CYS A 21 0.61 -0.14 -10.89
C CYS A 21 -0.70 -0.01 -11.69
N GLU A 22 -0.83 -0.83 -12.74
CA GLU A 22 -2.11 -1.08 -13.43
C GLU A 22 -2.81 0.15 -14.00
N THR A 23 -2.05 1.23 -14.25
CA THR A 23 -2.58 2.52 -14.72
C THR A 23 -3.53 3.17 -13.72
N ASP A 24 -3.39 2.90 -12.42
CA ASP A 24 -4.22 3.50 -11.38
C ASP A 24 -3.82 4.97 -11.12
N ILE A 25 -4.39 5.87 -11.92
CA ILE A 25 -4.12 7.31 -11.84
C ILE A 25 -4.64 7.88 -10.51
N ALA A 26 -5.81 7.45 -10.04
CA ALA A 26 -6.37 7.94 -8.79
C ALA A 26 -5.55 7.47 -7.58
N GLY A 27 -5.09 6.21 -7.60
CA GLY A 27 -4.11 5.68 -6.66
C GLY A 27 -2.80 6.46 -6.68
N THR A 28 -2.29 6.84 -7.86
CA THR A 28 -1.08 7.68 -7.98
C THR A 28 -1.30 9.06 -7.34
N VAL A 29 -2.45 9.69 -7.53
CA VAL A 29 -2.81 10.96 -6.86
C VAL A 29 -2.81 10.80 -5.35
N ALA A 30 -3.36 9.70 -4.83
CA ALA A 30 -3.34 9.39 -3.40
C ALA A 30 -1.89 9.22 -2.88
N MET A 31 -1.05 8.49 -3.60
CA MET A 31 0.37 8.34 -3.24
C MET A 31 1.10 9.69 -3.21
N MET A 32 0.83 10.58 -4.18
CA MET A 32 1.39 11.94 -4.23
C MET A 32 0.95 12.81 -3.06
N ALA A 33 -0.34 12.77 -2.70
CA ALA A 33 -0.85 13.52 -1.55
C ALA A 33 -0.15 13.10 -0.26
N LEU A 34 0.01 11.80 -0.04
CA LEU A 34 0.73 11.26 1.11
C LEU A 34 2.22 11.65 1.10
N ALA A 35 2.90 11.52 -0.05
CA ALA A 35 4.32 11.83 -0.17
C ALA A 35 4.60 13.33 0.07
N ASN A 36 3.73 14.21 -0.43
CA ASN A 36 3.83 15.65 -0.19
C ASN A 36 3.56 16.02 1.27
N ALA A 37 2.64 15.33 1.94
CA ALA A 37 2.32 15.60 3.34
C ALA A 37 3.43 15.12 4.29
N SER A 38 4.06 13.98 4.01
CA SER A 38 5.03 13.37 4.91
C SER A 38 6.50 13.59 4.55
N GLY A 39 6.80 13.94 3.30
CA GLY A 39 8.16 13.94 2.75
C GLY A 39 8.78 12.54 2.64
N LYS A 40 7.97 11.48 2.75
CA LYS A 40 8.42 10.07 2.68
C LYS A 40 7.80 9.34 1.49
N PRO A 41 8.41 8.25 1.01
CA PRO A 41 7.87 7.44 -0.07
C PRO A 41 6.50 6.83 0.25
N SER A 42 5.62 6.83 -0.75
CA SER A 42 4.31 6.18 -0.70
C SER A 42 4.30 4.93 -1.56
N ALA A 43 3.52 3.94 -1.14
CA ALA A 43 3.30 2.70 -1.87
C ALA A 43 1.81 2.60 -2.30
N ILE A 44 1.54 1.82 -3.32
CA ILE A 44 0.18 1.37 -3.65
C ILE A 44 0.07 -0.11 -3.29
N VAL A 45 -0.98 -0.48 -2.56
CA VAL A 45 -1.23 -1.85 -2.09
C VAL A 45 -2.70 -2.19 -2.19
N ASP A 46 -3.04 -3.46 -2.05
CA ASP A 46 -4.38 -3.99 -2.04
C ASP A 46 -4.80 -4.22 -0.59
N TRP A 47 -6.03 -3.86 -0.25
CA TRP A 47 -6.71 -4.53 0.86
C TRP A 47 -7.02 -5.97 0.46
N ASN A 48 -6.26 -6.95 0.96
CA ASN A 48 -6.32 -8.32 0.45
C ASN A 48 -7.21 -9.24 1.28
N ASN A 49 -6.73 -9.72 2.43
CA ASN A 49 -7.45 -10.68 3.28
C ASN A 49 -7.42 -10.25 4.75
N ASN A 50 -8.44 -10.60 5.53
CA ASN A 50 -8.35 -10.54 6.98
C ASN A 50 -7.21 -11.42 7.49
N TYR A 51 -6.57 -11.04 8.60
CA TYR A 51 -5.46 -11.78 9.17
C TYR A 51 -5.85 -12.51 10.46
N GLY A 52 -5.94 -13.84 10.37
CA GLY A 52 -6.34 -14.68 11.50
C GLY A 52 -7.76 -14.36 11.97
N ASP A 53 -7.97 -14.42 13.28
CA ASP A 53 -9.28 -14.19 13.92
C ASP A 53 -9.46 -12.74 14.42
N ASP A 54 -8.46 -11.87 14.22
CA ASP A 54 -8.50 -10.48 14.67
C ASP A 54 -9.30 -9.63 13.66
N PRO A 55 -10.47 -9.08 14.05
CA PRO A 55 -11.32 -8.31 13.14
C PRO A 55 -10.68 -7.00 12.68
N ASP A 56 -9.65 -6.51 13.37
CA ASP A 56 -8.97 -5.26 13.06
C ASP A 56 -7.63 -5.47 12.33
N LYS A 57 -7.32 -6.71 11.92
CA LYS A 57 -6.12 -7.01 11.13
C LYS A 57 -6.42 -7.49 9.73
N ALA A 58 -5.59 -7.06 8.80
CA ALA A 58 -5.60 -7.50 7.41
C ALA A 58 -4.19 -7.63 6.84
N ILE A 59 -4.11 -8.36 5.74
CA ILE A 59 -2.95 -8.46 4.87
C ILE A 59 -3.07 -7.38 3.82
N ILE A 60 -2.02 -6.58 3.67
CA ILE A 60 -1.79 -5.76 2.49
C ILE A 60 -0.85 -6.50 1.55
N PHE A 61 -1.11 -6.37 0.25
CA PHE A 61 -0.34 -7.06 -0.78
C PHE A 61 -0.29 -6.22 -2.06
N HIS A 62 0.76 -6.38 -2.86
CA HIS A 62 0.74 -6.03 -4.27
C HIS A 62 1.71 -6.95 -5.01
N CYS A 63 1.52 -7.16 -6.31
CA CYS A 63 2.50 -7.87 -7.15
C CYS A 63 3.95 -7.33 -7.00
N SER A 64 4.09 -6.02 -6.74
CA SER A 64 5.19 -5.30 -6.09
C SER A 64 6.10 -4.44 -6.95
N ASN A 65 5.81 -3.15 -6.88
CA ASN A 65 6.57 -1.98 -7.27
C ASN A 65 6.79 -1.04 -6.07
N LEU A 66 6.71 -1.54 -4.83
CA LEU A 66 6.73 -0.71 -3.62
C LEU A 66 8.10 -0.01 -3.45
N PRO A 67 8.16 1.16 -2.79
CA PRO A 67 9.43 1.85 -2.54
C PRO A 67 10.46 0.95 -1.83
N LYS A 68 11.73 0.97 -2.23
CA LYS A 68 12.73 0.05 -1.67
C LYS A 68 12.96 0.25 -0.17
N SER A 69 12.86 1.49 0.31
CA SER A 69 13.14 1.88 1.71
C SER A 69 12.06 1.50 2.72
N ILE A 70 10.89 1.04 2.26
CA ILE A 70 9.81 0.59 3.17
C ILE A 70 9.91 -0.90 3.50
N PHE A 71 10.71 -1.67 2.77
CA PHE A 71 10.92 -3.08 3.05
C PHE A 71 11.80 -3.29 4.28
N VAL A 72 11.67 -4.47 4.89
CA VAL A 72 12.53 -4.91 5.99
C VAL A 72 14.00 -5.03 5.54
N GLU A 73 14.89 -4.71 6.47
CA GLU A 73 16.34 -4.89 6.33
C GLU A 73 16.88 -5.87 7.38
N GLU A 74 18.17 -6.19 7.32
CA GLU A 74 18.80 -7.15 8.22
C GLU A 74 18.66 -6.77 9.71
N SER A 75 18.62 -5.47 10.01
CA SER A 75 18.36 -4.96 11.36
C SER A 75 16.96 -5.32 11.86
N ASP A 76 15.94 -5.26 11.00
CA ASP A 76 14.56 -5.57 11.36
C ASP A 76 14.40 -7.07 11.63
N VAL A 77 15.04 -7.91 10.81
CA VAL A 77 15.08 -9.37 11.03
C VAL A 77 15.66 -9.70 12.40
N LYS A 78 16.77 -9.05 12.77
CA LYS A 78 17.42 -9.24 14.09
C LYS A 78 16.54 -8.76 15.24
N ALA A 79 15.83 -7.64 15.06
CA ALA A 79 14.97 -7.06 16.08
C ALA A 79 13.64 -7.82 16.27
N ALA A 80 13.15 -8.50 15.24
CA ALA A 80 11.83 -9.14 15.22
C ALA A 80 11.72 -10.43 16.04
N GLY A 81 12.78 -10.89 16.71
CA GLY A 81 12.73 -12.06 17.59
C GLY A 81 12.30 -13.36 16.88
N GLY A 82 12.60 -13.48 15.58
CA GLY A 82 12.23 -14.64 14.75
C GLY A 82 10.85 -14.55 14.07
N LEU A 83 10.11 -13.45 14.25
CA LEU A 83 8.83 -13.21 13.56
C LEU A 83 9.02 -12.78 12.09
N ILE A 84 10.10 -12.05 11.81
CA ILE A 84 10.58 -11.73 10.46
C ILE A 84 11.83 -12.56 10.20
N ARG A 85 11.96 -13.07 8.98
CA ARG A 85 13.03 -13.97 8.56
C ARG A 85 13.89 -13.36 7.46
N ALA A 86 15.04 -13.97 7.18
CA ALA A 86 15.94 -13.49 6.13
C ALA A 86 15.30 -13.55 4.72
N ASP A 87 14.35 -14.47 4.49
CA ASP A 87 13.57 -14.57 3.25
C ASP A 87 12.51 -13.47 3.10
N ASP A 88 12.23 -12.68 4.14
CA ASP A 88 11.36 -11.50 4.06
C ASP A 88 12.10 -10.26 3.50
N ILE A 89 13.44 -10.27 3.47
CA ILE A 89 14.25 -9.15 2.94
C ILE A 89 14.03 -9.03 1.44
N ALA A 90 13.74 -7.81 0.98
CA ALA A 90 13.35 -7.60 -0.40
C ALA A 90 14.45 -7.95 -1.41
N VAL A 91 14.07 -8.72 -2.43
CA VAL A 91 14.91 -9.15 -3.56
C VAL A 91 14.21 -8.87 -4.89
N MET A 92 14.98 -8.74 -5.97
CA MET A 92 14.39 -8.76 -7.30
C MET A 92 14.07 -10.18 -7.72
N ASP A 93 12.87 -10.41 -8.24
CA ASP A 93 12.43 -11.71 -8.74
C ASP A 93 11.48 -11.55 -9.96
N PHE A 94 10.80 -12.62 -10.35
CA PHE A 94 9.76 -12.61 -11.37
C PHE A 94 8.37 -12.32 -10.81
N GLN A 95 7.49 -11.79 -11.66
CA GLN A 95 6.10 -11.49 -11.32
C GLN A 95 5.29 -12.79 -11.39
N GLU A 96 4.86 -13.31 -10.24
CA GLU A 96 4.19 -14.63 -10.15
C GLU A 96 2.81 -14.69 -10.80
N ILE A 97 2.04 -13.60 -10.74
CA ILE A 97 0.64 -13.54 -11.25
C ILE A 97 0.60 -13.74 -12.77
N ILE A 98 1.46 -13.05 -13.53
CA ILE A 98 1.48 -13.11 -14.99
C ILE A 98 2.42 -14.18 -15.53
N ALA A 99 3.34 -14.72 -14.72
CA ALA A 99 4.25 -15.79 -15.13
C ALA A 99 3.52 -17.05 -15.61
N GLY A 100 2.36 -17.37 -15.03
CA GLY A 100 1.53 -18.49 -15.48
C GLY A 100 0.99 -18.33 -16.90
N THR A 101 0.86 -17.10 -17.39
CA THR A 101 0.27 -16.79 -18.70
C THR A 101 1.35 -16.53 -19.76
N VAL A 102 2.38 -15.75 -19.42
CA VAL A 102 3.41 -15.33 -20.39
C VAL A 102 4.77 -16.03 -20.21
N GLY A 103 4.88 -16.92 -19.23
CA GLY A 103 6.11 -17.64 -18.89
C GLY A 103 7.05 -16.82 -18.00
N LYS A 104 7.69 -17.50 -17.04
CA LYS A 104 8.61 -16.89 -16.06
C LYS A 104 9.71 -16.02 -16.69
N ASP A 105 10.30 -16.49 -17.79
CA ASP A 105 11.40 -15.79 -18.46
C ASP A 105 11.00 -14.40 -18.99
N ASN A 106 9.70 -14.13 -19.10
CA ASN A 106 9.15 -12.86 -19.59
C ASN A 106 8.64 -11.93 -18.47
N THR A 107 8.84 -12.26 -17.19
CA THR A 107 8.22 -11.54 -16.06
C THR A 107 9.19 -11.11 -14.96
N PHE A 108 10.50 -11.18 -15.20
CA PHE A 108 11.52 -10.68 -14.27
C PHE A 108 11.42 -9.17 -14.02
N GLY A 109 11.84 -8.72 -12.84
CA GLY A 109 11.94 -7.30 -12.47
C GLY A 109 10.98 -6.85 -11.37
N THR A 110 10.32 -7.78 -10.69
CA THR A 110 9.47 -7.51 -9.51
C THR A 110 10.33 -7.36 -8.26
N VAL A 111 9.92 -6.54 -7.30
CA VAL A 111 10.62 -6.43 -5.99
C VAL A 111 9.81 -7.20 -4.95
N VAL A 112 10.19 -8.45 -4.65
CA VAL A 112 9.46 -9.30 -3.68
C VAL A 112 10.03 -9.09 -2.29
N GLY A 113 9.20 -8.84 -1.28
CA GLY A 113 9.63 -8.70 0.10
C GLY A 113 8.55 -8.21 1.05
N ARG A 114 8.89 -8.19 2.35
CA ARG A 114 8.01 -7.75 3.43
C ARG A 114 8.20 -6.27 3.75
N VAL A 115 7.12 -5.54 3.93
CA VAL A 115 7.13 -4.17 4.44
C VAL A 115 7.40 -4.18 5.96
N LYS A 116 8.25 -3.26 6.42
CA LYS A 116 8.62 -3.16 7.85
C LYS A 116 7.45 -2.68 8.71
N ALA A 117 7.47 -3.07 9.99
CA ALA A 117 6.52 -2.58 10.97
C ALA A 117 6.76 -1.10 11.29
N ASP A 118 5.73 -0.28 11.14
CA ASP A 118 5.75 1.17 11.40
C ASP A 118 4.29 1.68 11.45
N PRO A 119 3.97 2.78 12.17
CA PRO A 119 2.73 3.49 11.97
C PRO A 119 2.62 4.00 10.53
N PHE A 120 1.40 3.97 9.99
CA PHE A 120 1.16 4.38 8.61
C PHE A 120 -0.17 5.11 8.44
N THR A 121 -0.23 5.87 7.35
CA THR A 121 -1.44 6.51 6.84
C THR A 121 -1.84 5.78 5.56
N TYR A 122 -3.12 5.46 5.42
CA TYR A 122 -3.70 5.01 4.15
C TYR A 122 -4.61 6.09 3.56
N LEU A 123 -4.63 6.14 2.23
CA LEU A 123 -5.49 7.05 1.47
C LEU A 123 -5.96 6.36 0.18
N ARG A 124 -7.24 6.49 -0.11
CA ARG A 124 -7.78 6.25 -1.45
C ARG A 124 -8.43 7.51 -1.96
N VAL A 125 -8.12 7.88 -3.20
CA VAL A 125 -8.85 8.84 -4.00
C VAL A 125 -9.55 8.06 -5.12
N SER A 126 -10.79 8.41 -5.41
CA SER A 126 -11.59 7.85 -6.50
C SER A 126 -12.50 8.93 -7.10
N THR A 127 -13.15 8.62 -8.21
CA THR A 127 -14.11 9.51 -8.87
C THR A 127 -15.51 8.93 -8.77
N ASP A 128 -16.45 9.74 -8.28
CA ASP A 128 -17.87 9.47 -8.41
C ASP A 128 -18.34 10.15 -9.70
N ASP A 129 -18.17 9.42 -10.80
CA ASP A 129 -18.43 9.90 -12.16
C ASP A 129 -19.92 10.26 -12.36
N LEU A 130 -20.82 9.57 -11.66
CA LEU A 130 -22.26 9.82 -11.75
C LEU A 130 -22.64 11.20 -11.24
N ASN A 131 -21.97 11.65 -10.16
CA ASN A 131 -22.23 12.94 -9.54
C ASN A 131 -21.17 14.00 -9.90
N GLY A 132 -20.19 13.65 -10.73
CA GLY A 132 -19.13 14.55 -11.18
C GLY A 132 -18.25 15.08 -10.04
N ARG A 133 -17.92 14.24 -9.05
CA ARG A 133 -17.14 14.65 -7.87
C ARG A 133 -15.98 13.69 -7.57
N ILE A 134 -14.96 14.22 -6.91
CA ILE A 134 -13.87 13.41 -6.36
C ILE A 134 -14.25 13.00 -4.94
N VAL A 135 -14.08 11.71 -4.64
CA VAL A 135 -14.32 11.12 -3.33
C VAL A 135 -13.04 10.49 -2.81
N ALA A 136 -12.88 10.44 -1.49
CA ALA A 136 -11.71 9.86 -0.87
C ALA A 136 -12.03 9.29 0.51
N TYR A 137 -11.19 8.37 0.98
CA TYR A 137 -11.13 8.02 2.40
C TYR A 137 -9.69 8.03 2.88
N VAL A 138 -9.49 8.46 4.12
CA VAL A 138 -8.18 8.51 4.78
C VAL A 138 -8.29 8.01 6.21
N GLY A 139 -7.22 7.40 6.70
CA GLY A 139 -7.09 6.99 8.09
C GLY A 139 -5.70 6.47 8.39
N GLU A 140 -5.51 5.96 9.60
CA GLU A 140 -4.21 5.50 10.10
C GLU A 140 -4.31 4.11 10.71
N GLY A 141 -3.15 3.45 10.79
CA GLY A 141 -2.99 2.17 11.43
C GLY A 141 -1.51 1.87 11.69
N THR A 142 -1.21 0.60 11.93
CA THR A 142 0.17 0.14 12.16
C THR A 142 0.45 -1.12 11.35
N LEU A 143 1.58 -1.16 10.63
CA LEU A 143 2.12 -2.41 10.11
C LEU A 143 2.76 -3.20 11.24
N THR A 144 2.53 -4.52 11.27
CA THR A 144 2.97 -5.40 12.35
C THR A 144 3.98 -6.44 11.88
N ASN A 145 4.65 -7.08 12.84
CA ASN A 145 5.58 -8.19 12.60
C ASN A 145 4.88 -9.55 12.53
N ASP A 146 3.54 -9.59 12.44
CA ASP A 146 2.78 -10.84 12.38
C ASP A 146 3.26 -11.73 11.21
N PRO A 147 3.62 -13.00 11.45
CA PRO A 147 4.22 -13.85 10.41
C PRO A 147 3.27 -14.09 9.24
N ILE A 148 3.76 -13.91 8.01
CA ILE A 148 3.05 -14.27 6.79
C ILE A 148 4.07 -14.75 5.77
N LYS A 149 3.68 -15.76 4.97
CA LYS A 149 4.47 -16.22 3.84
C LYS A 149 3.64 -16.10 2.58
N THR A 150 4.06 -15.20 1.69
CA THR A 150 3.45 -14.98 0.37
C THR A 150 4.50 -14.39 -0.57
N PHE A 151 4.13 -14.16 -1.82
CA PHE A 151 4.97 -13.51 -2.82
C PHE A 151 4.68 -12.01 -2.91
N GLY A 152 5.34 -11.30 -3.82
CA GLY A 152 5.13 -9.87 -4.03
C GLY A 152 5.57 -9.00 -2.84
N GLY A 153 4.91 -7.87 -2.66
CA GLY A 153 5.19 -6.87 -1.65
C GLY A 153 4.06 -6.91 -0.63
N TYR A 154 4.36 -7.29 0.61
CA TYR A 154 3.31 -7.67 1.56
C TYR A 154 3.60 -7.19 2.99
N GLY A 155 2.54 -7.15 3.79
CA GLY A 155 2.61 -6.86 5.21
C GLY A 155 1.31 -7.21 5.91
N VAL A 156 1.35 -7.29 7.24
CA VAL A 156 0.15 -7.36 8.07
C VAL A 156 -0.06 -5.98 8.68
N VAL A 157 -1.29 -5.51 8.65
CA VAL A 157 -1.70 -4.25 9.28
C VAL A 157 -2.66 -4.52 10.41
N HIS A 158 -2.67 -3.60 11.37
CA HIS A 158 -3.76 -3.40 12.31
C HIS A 158 -4.36 -2.02 12.08
N VAL A 159 -5.66 -1.96 11.77
CA VAL A 159 -6.43 -0.74 11.57
C VAL A 159 -7.61 -0.78 12.54
N PRO A 160 -7.72 0.15 13.51
CA PRO A 160 -8.82 0.14 14.46
C PRO A 160 -10.17 0.21 13.76
N LYS A 161 -11.14 -0.60 14.19
CA LYS A 161 -12.49 -0.68 13.58
C LYS A 161 -12.43 -1.00 12.08
N LEU A 162 -11.52 -1.89 11.65
CA LEU A 162 -11.31 -2.23 10.24
C LEU A 162 -12.61 -2.70 9.57
N GLN A 163 -13.43 -3.49 10.26
CA GLN A 163 -14.70 -3.96 9.70
C GLN A 163 -15.64 -2.81 9.33
N LYS A 164 -15.63 -1.71 10.09
CA LYS A 164 -16.39 -0.50 9.75
C LYS A 164 -15.82 0.18 8.51
N LEU A 165 -14.49 0.24 8.37
CA LEU A 165 -13.82 0.78 7.18
C LEU A 165 -14.16 -0.06 5.95
N LEU A 166 -14.04 -1.39 6.02
CA LEU A 166 -14.33 -2.29 4.90
C LEU A 166 -15.78 -2.19 4.45
N ASN A 167 -16.74 -2.13 5.39
CA ASN A 167 -18.14 -1.88 5.04
C ASN A 167 -18.32 -0.54 4.33
N TYR A 168 -17.68 0.53 4.82
CA TYR A 168 -17.73 1.84 4.16
C TYR A 168 -17.16 1.79 2.74
N ILE A 169 -16.00 1.15 2.54
CA ILE A 169 -15.35 0.98 1.23
C ILE A 169 -16.31 0.29 0.25
N CYS A 170 -16.88 -0.85 0.65
CA CYS A 170 -17.78 -1.63 -0.19
C CYS A 170 -19.10 -0.91 -0.48
N GLU A 171 -19.74 -0.31 0.52
CA GLU A 171 -21.02 0.39 0.36
C GLU A 171 -20.92 1.67 -0.47
N ASN A 172 -19.71 2.25 -0.57
CA ASN A 172 -19.45 3.47 -1.35
C ASN A 172 -18.69 3.21 -2.66
N GLY A 173 -18.48 1.94 -3.03
CA GLY A 173 -17.93 1.56 -4.34
C GLY A 173 -16.45 1.92 -4.54
N PHE A 174 -15.66 2.01 -3.47
CA PHE A 174 -14.22 2.24 -3.59
C PHE A 174 -13.50 0.99 -4.10
N GLU A 175 -12.39 1.23 -4.82
CA GLU A 175 -11.53 0.20 -5.39
C GLU A 175 -10.66 -0.48 -4.31
N HIS A 176 -10.10 -1.64 -4.65
CA HIS A 176 -9.27 -2.43 -3.71
C HIS A 176 -7.89 -1.82 -3.45
N HIS A 177 -7.34 -1.09 -4.43
CA HIS A 177 -6.09 -0.37 -4.30
C HIS A 177 -6.20 0.76 -3.29
N VAL A 178 -5.23 0.86 -2.41
CA VAL A 178 -5.08 1.92 -1.41
C VAL A 178 -3.63 2.38 -1.36
N ALA A 179 -3.42 3.69 -1.34
CA ALA A 179 -2.08 4.23 -1.13
C ALA A 179 -1.74 4.16 0.35
N MET A 180 -0.49 3.87 0.68
CA MET A 180 0.02 3.87 2.05
C MET A 180 1.35 4.62 2.17
N ASN A 181 1.62 5.18 3.35
CA ASN A 181 2.86 5.89 3.65
C ASN A 181 3.24 5.65 5.12
N LEU A 182 4.51 5.31 5.40
CA LEU A 182 5.01 5.01 6.75
C LEU A 182 5.21 6.30 7.58
N SER A 183 4.09 6.97 7.85
CA SER A 183 3.93 8.17 8.65
C SER A 183 2.47 8.31 9.12
N GLN A 184 2.21 9.16 10.11
CA GLN A 184 0.85 9.51 10.56
C GLN A 184 0.54 10.96 10.20
N VAL A 185 -0.07 11.13 9.04
CA VAL A 185 -0.38 12.44 8.43
C VAL A 185 -1.85 12.53 8.00
N ALA A 186 -2.71 11.61 8.43
CA ALA A 186 -4.13 11.63 8.06
C ALA A 186 -4.83 12.97 8.36
N PRO A 187 -4.58 13.65 9.51
CA PRO A 187 -5.21 14.95 9.77
C PRO A 187 -4.86 16.01 8.72
N ALA A 188 -3.58 16.09 8.34
CA ALA A 188 -3.10 17.07 7.36
C ALA A 188 -3.64 16.77 5.96
N VAL A 189 -3.67 15.49 5.59
CA VAL A 189 -4.22 15.03 4.32
C VAL A 189 -5.73 15.27 4.26
N HIS A 190 -6.46 14.94 5.33
CA HIS A 190 -7.91 15.19 5.40
C HIS A 190 -8.22 16.68 5.23
N GLU A 191 -7.50 17.56 5.95
CA GLU A 191 -7.68 19.00 5.80
C GLU A 191 -7.38 19.46 4.37
N ALA A 192 -6.27 19.01 3.78
CA ALA A 192 -5.89 19.31 2.39
C ALA A 192 -7.00 18.96 1.40
N LEU A 193 -7.48 17.71 1.44
CA LEU A 193 -8.45 17.20 0.48
C LEU A 193 -9.86 17.78 0.70
N ASN A 194 -10.30 17.86 1.96
CA ASN A 194 -11.65 18.31 2.27
C ASN A 194 -11.77 19.84 2.19
N LYS A 195 -10.96 20.56 2.97
CA LYS A 195 -11.13 22.02 3.16
C LYS A 195 -10.58 22.83 2.00
N TYR A 196 -9.43 22.46 1.46
CA TYR A 196 -8.77 23.26 0.41
C TYR A 196 -9.13 22.79 -1.00
N MET A 197 -9.26 21.48 -1.22
CA MET A 197 -9.63 20.93 -2.53
C MET A 197 -11.14 20.74 -2.71
N GLY A 198 -11.92 20.77 -1.63
CA GLY A 198 -13.37 20.61 -1.67
C GLY A 198 -13.83 19.18 -1.99
N TRP A 199 -12.97 18.18 -1.81
CA TRP A 199 -13.29 16.78 -2.11
C TRP A 199 -14.07 16.15 -0.95
N SER A 200 -15.01 15.25 -1.28
CA SER A 200 -15.74 14.52 -0.27
C SER A 200 -14.83 13.45 0.33
N THR A 201 -14.23 13.76 1.47
CA THR A 201 -13.24 12.88 2.12
C THR A 201 -13.78 12.33 3.44
N TYR A 202 -13.98 11.01 3.49
CA TYR A 202 -14.25 10.29 4.72
C TYR A 202 -12.98 10.17 5.56
N TRP A 203 -13.06 10.57 6.82
CA TRP A 203 -12.03 10.31 7.81
C TRP A 203 -12.44 9.11 8.66
N HIS A 204 -11.68 8.03 8.55
CA HIS A 204 -11.82 6.88 9.44
C HIS A 204 -11.10 7.14 10.77
N GLU A 205 -11.86 7.62 11.76
CA GLU A 205 -11.37 7.83 13.13
C GLU A 205 -11.60 6.58 14.00
N ALA A 206 -10.54 6.19 14.71
CA ALA A 206 -10.47 5.04 15.62
C ALA A 206 -11.36 5.19 16.86
#